data_AF-A0A537J3I7-F1
#
_entry.id   AF-A0A537J3I7-F1
#
_cell.length_a   1.000
_cell.length_b   1.000
_cell.length_c   1.000
_cell.angle_alpha   90.00
_cell.angle_beta   90.00
_cell.angle_gamma   90.00
#
_symmetry.space_group_name_H-M   'P 1'
#
loop_
_entity.id
_entity.type
_entity.pdbx_description
1 polymer ?
#
loop_
_entity_poly.entity_id
_entity_poly.type
_entity_poly.pdbx_seq_one_letter_code
_entity_poly.pdbx_strand_id
1 'polypeptide(L)'
;EIVLIDEVLTPDSSRFWDASAYAATGSTESFDKQIVRDYLEQSGWNKQPPAPPLPPEVIAATRARYREAYTRLTGGPLPEH
;
A
#
# COMPACT_ATOMS: atom_id res chain seq x y z
N GLU A 1 16.58 -26.64 11.26
CA GLU A 1 16.41 -26.14 9.88
C GLU A 1 15.46 -24.95 9.91
N ILE A 2 15.70 -23.91 9.13
CA ILE A 2 14.85 -22.72 9.07
C ILE A 2 14.12 -22.75 7.72
N VAL A 3 12.80 -22.55 7.75
CA VAL A 3 11.94 -22.53 6.57
C VAL A 3 11.15 -21.22 6.54
N LEU A 4 11.09 -20.58 5.37
CA LEU A 4 10.26 -19.39 5.14
C LEU A 4 8.82 -19.81 4.89
N ILE A 5 7.89 -19.16 5.58
CA ILE A 5 6.44 -19.36 5.47
C ILE A 5 5.76 -18.00 5.24
N ASP A 6 4.45 -18.04 5.01
CA ASP A 6 3.60 -16.86 4.77
C ASP A 6 4.02 -16.06 3.51
N GLU A 7 3.53 -14.83 3.38
CA GLU A 7 3.95 -13.92 2.33
C GLU A 7 5.33 -13.27 2.61
N VAL A 8 6.05 -12.94 1.54
CA VAL A 8 7.37 -12.32 1.63
C VAL A 8 7.49 -11.20 0.62
N LEU A 9 8.01 -10.05 1.07
CA LEU A 9 8.27 -8.88 0.23
C LEU A 9 7.03 -8.42 -0.57
N THR A 10 5.88 -8.40 0.08
CA THR A 10 4.64 -7.80 -0.44
C THR A 10 4.43 -6.43 0.20
N PRO A 11 3.62 -5.52 -0.40
CA PRO A 11 3.28 -4.25 0.25
C PRO A 11 2.47 -4.41 1.56
N ASP A 12 1.99 -5.62 1.85
CA ASP A 12 1.26 -5.94 3.07
C ASP A 12 2.21 -6.37 4.21
N SER A 13 3.29 -7.10 3.87
CA SER A 13 4.32 -7.55 4.81
C SER A 13 5.53 -6.60 4.89
N SER A 14 5.67 -5.65 3.97
CA SER A 14 6.85 -4.78 3.83
C SER A 14 6.47 -3.33 3.57
N ARG A 15 7.32 -2.40 4.02
CA ARG A 15 7.22 -0.98 3.65
C ARG A 15 8.10 -0.72 2.45
N PHE A 16 7.47 -0.29 1.36
CA PHE A 16 8.18 0.14 0.15
C PHE A 16 8.15 1.66 0.03
N TRP A 17 9.33 2.25 -0.10
CA TRP A 17 9.52 3.69 -0.30
C TRP A 17 10.11 3.96 -1.68
N ASP A 18 9.70 5.05 -2.30
CA ASP A 18 10.35 5.50 -3.53
C ASP A 18 11.73 6.07 -3.19
N ALA A 19 12.79 5.41 -3.67
CA ALA A 19 14.16 5.85 -3.47
C ALA A 19 14.41 7.27 -4.02
N SER A 20 13.71 7.68 -5.08
CA SER A 20 13.84 9.02 -5.68
C SER A 20 13.18 10.13 -4.85
N ALA A 21 12.15 9.79 -4.08
CA ALA A 21 11.42 10.71 -3.21
C ALA A 21 11.79 10.56 -1.73
N TYR A 22 12.77 9.71 -1.41
CA TYR A 22 13.19 9.46 -0.04
C TYR A 22 13.91 10.68 0.54
N ALA A 23 13.25 11.37 1.48
CA ALA A 23 13.88 12.39 2.33
C ALA A 23 14.11 11.80 3.72
N ALA A 24 15.34 11.93 4.24
CA ALA A 24 15.71 11.42 5.57
C ALA A 24 14.89 12.02 6.73
N THR A 25 14.18 13.11 6.46
CA THR A 25 13.26 13.78 7.39
C THR A 25 11.97 14.13 6.65
N GLY A 26 10.93 13.31 6.76
CA GLY A 26 9.63 13.60 6.16
C GLY A 26 8.73 12.38 5.97
N SER A 27 7.48 12.65 5.60
CA SER A 27 6.55 11.61 5.15
C SER A 27 7.02 11.09 3.79
N THR A 28 7.57 9.88 3.77
CA THR A 28 7.96 9.22 2.52
C THR A 28 6.71 8.72 1.80
N GLU A 29 6.62 8.96 0.49
CA GLU A 29 5.57 8.34 -0.32
C GLU A 29 5.73 6.82 -0.24
N SER A 30 4.70 6.17 0.30
CA SER A 30 4.68 4.74 0.55
C SER A 30 3.85 4.04 -0.52
N PHE A 31 4.35 2.90 -1.01
CA PHE A 31 3.60 2.06 -1.96
C PHE A 31 2.61 1.09 -1.28
N ASP A 32 2.31 1.31 0.00
CA ASP A 32 1.45 0.44 0.82
C ASP A 32 0.04 1.05 1.03
N LYS A 33 -0.61 0.62 2.12
CA LYS A 33 -1.96 1.02 2.54
C LYS A 33 -2.10 2.49 2.97
N GLN A 34 -1.10 3.35 2.75
CA GLN A 34 -1.14 4.73 3.22
C GLN A 34 -2.36 5.52 2.71
N ILE A 35 -2.77 5.33 1.45
CA ILE A 35 -3.96 5.99 0.87
C ILE A 35 -5.23 5.66 1.66
N VAL A 36 -5.41 4.40 2.05
CA VAL A 36 -6.56 3.97 2.86
C VAL A 36 -6.46 4.51 4.28
N ARG A 37 -5.26 4.51 4.88
CA ARG A 37 -5.04 5.07 6.23
C ARG A 37 -5.39 6.55 6.27
N ASP A 38 -4.88 7.32 5.32
CA ASP A 38 -5.11 8.77 5.24
C ASP A 38 -6.60 9.08 5.06
N TYR A 39 -7.30 8.31 4.20
CA TYR A 39 -8.75 8.43 4.04
C TYR A 39 -9.48 8.16 5.37
N LEU A 40 -9.15 7.06 6.05
CA LEU A 40 -9.80 6.68 7.30
C LEU A 40 -9.54 7.70 8.41
N GLU A 41 -8.33 8.26 8.50
CA GLU A 41 -8.02 9.34 9.44
C GLU A 41 -8.84 10.61 9.17
N GLN A 42 -9.05 10.96 7.90
CA GLN A 42 -9.82 12.14 7.49
C GLN A 42 -11.35 11.92 7.55
N SER A 43 -11.80 10.67 7.51
CA SER A 43 -13.24 10.32 7.52
C SER A 43 -13.95 10.61 8.84
N GLY A 44 -13.21 10.93 9.90
CA GLY A 44 -13.75 11.09 11.26
C GLY A 44 -14.04 9.75 11.96
N TRP A 45 -13.59 8.63 11.39
CA TRP A 45 -13.78 7.30 11.97
C TRP A 45 -12.99 7.15 13.28
N ASN A 46 -13.67 6.75 14.35
CA ASN A 46 -13.10 6.55 15.68
C ASN A 46 -12.26 5.26 15.83
N LYS A 47 -11.92 4.60 14.72
CA LYS A 47 -11.17 3.33 14.67
C LYS A 47 -11.89 2.15 15.34
N GLN A 48 -13.21 2.24 15.54
CA GLN A 48 -14.05 1.14 16.04
C GLN A 48 -14.91 0.54 14.93
N PRO A 49 -15.04 -0.79 14.84
CA PRO A 49 -15.88 -1.42 13.83
C PRO A 49 -17.36 -0.96 13.91
N PRO A 50 -18.06 -0.86 12.76
CA PRO A 50 -17.55 -1.03 11.40
C PRO A 50 -16.79 0.21 10.90
N ALA A 51 -15.78 -0.02 10.05
CA ALA A 51 -15.13 1.07 9.30
C ALA A 51 -16.10 1.64 8.26
N PRO A 52 -15.99 2.93 7.91
CA PRO A 52 -16.75 3.50 6.81
C PRO A 52 -16.38 2.83 5.48
N PRO A 53 -17.31 2.78 4.51
CA PRO A 53 -17.00 2.26 3.18
C PRO A 53 -15.94 3.13 2.50
N LEU A 54 -15.04 2.49 1.75
CA LEU A 54 -14.05 3.21 0.95
C LEU A 54 -14.69 3.75 -0.34
N PRO A 55 -14.54 5.04 -0.66
CA PRO A 55 -14.99 5.59 -1.92
C PRO A 55 -14.29 4.92 -3.12
N PRO A 56 -14.93 4.85 -4.29
CA PRO A 56 -14.35 4.24 -5.49
C PRO A 56 -12.97 4.80 -5.88
N GLU A 57 -12.75 6.09 -5.66
CA GLU A 57 -11.48 6.77 -5.95
C GLU A 57 -10.35 6.31 -5.02
N VAL A 58 -10.64 6.07 -3.73
CA VAL A 58 -9.67 5.54 -2.76
C VAL A 58 -9.29 4.12 -3.13
N ILE A 59 -10.28 3.30 -3.52
CA ILE A 59 -10.08 1.93 -4.01
C ILE A 59 -9.21 1.93 -5.28
N ALA A 60 -9.55 2.77 -6.26
CA ALA A 60 -8.82 2.85 -7.52
C ALA A 60 -7.37 3.31 -7.32
N ALA A 61 -7.15 4.34 -6.49
CA ALA A 61 -5.82 4.85 -6.16
C ALA A 61 -4.97 3.81 -5.42
N THR A 62 -5.57 3.10 -4.45
CA THR A 62 -4.88 2.01 -3.74
C THR A 62 -4.50 0.89 -4.72
N ARG A 63 -5.43 0.44 -5.57
CA ARG A 63 -5.15 -0.60 -6.58
C ARG A 63 -4.04 -0.18 -7.55
N ALA A 64 -4.04 1.08 -8.00
CA ALA A 64 -3.02 1.61 -8.89
C ALA A 64 -1.63 1.56 -8.22
N ARG A 65 -1.53 1.95 -6.95
CA ARG A 65 -0.28 1.96 -6.19
C ARG A 65 0.31 0.54 -6.03
N TYR A 66 -0.52 -0.46 -5.73
CA TYR A 66 -0.09 -1.85 -5.65
C TYR A 66 0.40 -2.40 -7.00
N ARG A 67 -0.29 -2.06 -8.10
CA ARG A 67 0.14 -2.46 -9.46
C ARG A 67 1.45 -1.81 -9.86
N GLU A 68 1.65 -0.55 -9.48
CA GLU A 68 2.92 0.15 -9.70
C GLU A 68 4.06 -0.53 -8.93
N ALA A 69 3.86 -0.82 -7.63
CA ALA A 69 4.84 -1.52 -6.81
C ALA A 69 5.22 -2.87 -7.43
N TYR A 70 4.22 -3.68 -7.80
CA TYR A 70 4.43 -4.95 -8.49
C TYR A 70 5.24 -4.76 -9.77
N THR A 71 4.87 -3.79 -10.61
CA THR A 71 5.52 -3.56 -11.91
C THR A 71 6.98 -3.14 -11.73
N ARG A 72 7.27 -2.28 -10.75
CA ARG A 72 8.64 -1.84 -10.46
C ARG A 72 9.50 -2.96 -9.88
N LEU A 73 8.94 -3.81 -9.04
CA LEU A 73 9.67 -4.93 -8.41
C LEU A 73 9.90 -6.09 -9.37
N THR A 74 8.94 -6.39 -10.24
CA THR A 74 8.98 -7.58 -11.12
C THR A 74 9.39 -7.28 -12.55
N GLY A 75 9.37 -6.01 -12.96
CA GLY A 75 9.69 -5.58 -14.33
C GLY A 75 8.56 -5.79 -15.35
N GLY A 76 7.36 -6.21 -14.93
CA GLY A 76 6.22 -6.45 -15.81
C GLY A 76 4.87 -6.20 -15.15
N PRO A 77 3.78 -6.07 -15.93
CA PRO A 77 2.45 -5.80 -15.37
C PRO A 77 1.93 -7.00 -14.58
N LEU A 78 1.10 -6.72 -13.56
CA LEU A 78 0.38 -7.78 -12.84
C LEU A 78 -0.53 -8.54 -13.82
N PRO A 79 -0.40 -9.87 -13.95
CA PRO A 79 -1.24 -10.67 -14.82
C PRO A 79 -2.73 -10.45 -14.54
N GLU A 80 -3.53 -10.41 -15.60
CA GLU A 80 -4.99 -10.45 -15.49
C GLU A 80 -5.45 -11.90 -15.41
N HIS A 81 -6.39 -12.18 -14.51
CA HIS A 81 -7.05 -13.47 -14.35
C HIS A 81 -8.50 -13.37 -14.80
#